data_AF-A0A3D5J6S1-F1
#
_entry.id   AF-A0A3D5J6S1-F1
#
_cell.length_a   1.000
_cell.length_b   1.000
_cell.length_c   1.000
_cell.angle_alpha   90.00
_cell.angle_beta   90.00
_cell.angle_gamma   90.00
#
_symmetry.space_group_name_H-M   'P 1'
#
loop_
_entity.id
_entity.type
_entity.pdbx_description
1 polymer ?
#
loop_
_entity_poly.entity_id
_entity_poly.type
_entity_poly.pdbx_seq_one_letter_code
_entity_poly.pdbx_strand_id
1 'polypeptide(L)'
;MKILKTGLIVVGAATVFFAITEAVQSPDIQEEHKEAYQETFDKNVAKVYTIKALSIPENIDFAGESVPLTDPDIHERLDRELLVNT
;
A
#
# COMPACT_ATOMS: atom_id res chain seq x y z
N MET A 1 11.10 -45.98 -27.52
CA MET A 1 11.68 -44.62 -27.60
C MET A 1 10.65 -43.51 -27.76
N LYS A 2 9.61 -43.67 -28.58
CA LYS A 2 8.60 -42.61 -28.81
C LYS A 2 7.81 -42.27 -27.54
N ILE A 3 7.24 -43.28 -26.86
CA ILE A 3 6.50 -43.10 -25.61
C ILE A 3 7.34 -42.51 -24.46
N LEU A 4 8.64 -42.82 -24.42
CA LEU A 4 9.54 -42.30 -23.38
C LEU A 4 9.87 -40.82 -23.60
N LYS A 5 10.07 -40.42 -24.86
CA LYS A 5 10.26 -39.02 -25.24
C LYS A 5 8.99 -38.20 -24.99
N THR A 6 7.82 -38.75 -25.32
CA THR A 6 6.53 -38.11 -25.02
C THR A 6 6.31 -37.97 -23.51
N GLY A 7 6.66 -38.99 -22.71
CA GLY A 7 6.61 -38.90 -21.25
C GLY A 7 7.51 -37.81 -20.69
N LEU A 8 8.75 -37.70 -21.19
CA LEU A 8 9.69 -36.67 -20.75
C LEU A 8 9.20 -35.24 -21.07
N ILE A 9 8.58 -35.04 -22.23
CA ILE A 9 8.01 -33.74 -22.63
C ILE A 9 6.81 -33.37 -21.74
N VAL A 10 5.95 -34.33 -21.40
CA VAL A 10 4.80 -34.10 -20.52
C VAL A 10 5.25 -33.76 -19.10
N VAL A 11 6.27 -34.45 -18.57
CA VAL A 11 6.84 -34.14 -17.25
C VAL A 11 7.46 -32.74 -17.25
N GLY A 12 8.21 -32.37 -18.29
CA GLY A 12 8.78 -31.02 -18.42
C GLY A 12 7.70 -29.93 -18.50
N ALA A 13 6.64 -30.15 -19.28
CA ALA A 13 5.52 -29.22 -19.37
C ALA A 13 4.81 -29.06 -18.01
N ALA A 14 4.58 -30.15 -17.29
CA ALA A 14 3.98 -30.13 -15.96
C ALA A 14 4.83 -29.35 -14.94
N THR A 15 6.16 -29.48 -14.98
CA THR A 15 7.06 -28.72 -14.09
C THR A 15 7.00 -27.21 -14.34
N VAL A 16 6.86 -26.79 -15.60
CA VAL A 16 6.73 -25.36 -15.95
C VAL A 16 5.38 -24.82 -15.50
N PHE A 17 4.29 -25.57 -15.69
CA PHE A 17 2.97 -25.17 -15.18
C PHE A 17 2.94 -25.03 -13.66
N PHE A 18 3.58 -25.94 -12.93
CA PHE A 18 3.64 -25.87 -11.47
C PHE A 18 4.49 -24.69 -10.97
N ALA A 19 5.59 -24.36 -11.64
CA ALA A 19 6.40 -23.20 -11.29
C ALA A 19 5.65 -21.87 -11.46
N ILE A 20 4.68 -21.80 -12.39
CA ILE A 20 3.85 -20.60 -12.59
C ILE A 20 2.83 -20.42 -11.45
N THR A 21 2.30 -21.51 -10.89
CA THR A 21 1.33 -21.43 -9.77
C THR A 21 1.99 -21.05 -8.45
N GLU A 22 3.21 -21.52 -8.20
CA GLU A 22 4.00 -21.14 -7.01
C GLU A 22 4.40 -19.65 -7.04
N ALA A 23 4.40 -19.00 -8.21
CA ALA A 23 4.67 -17.56 -8.33
C ALA A 23 3.49 -16.67 -7.91
N VAL A 24 2.30 -17.24 -7.68
CA VAL A 24 1.08 -16.48 -7.36
C VAL A 24 0.78 -16.42 -5.86
N GLN A 25 1.45 -17.21 -5.02
CA GLN A 25 1.19 -17.23 -3.59
C GLN A 25 2.31 -16.54 -2.80
N SER A 26 2.28 -15.21 -2.81
CA SER A 26 2.81 -14.43 -1.69
C SER A 26 2.08 -14.85 -0.41
N PRO A 27 2.74 -14.91 0.76
CA PRO A 27 2.01 -15.04 2.02
C PRO A 27 1.03 -13.86 2.11
N ASP A 28 -0.25 -14.21 2.16
CA ASP A 28 -1.37 -13.29 2.39
C ASP A 28 -1.12 -12.53 3.70
N ILE A 29 -0.62 -11.29 3.57
CA ILE A 29 -0.86 -10.24 4.55
C ILE A 29 -2.01 -9.42 3.97
N GLN A 30 -3.20 -9.80 4.43
CA GLN A 30 -4.46 -9.06 4.48
C GLN A 30 -4.38 -7.64 3.90
N GLU A 31 -5.16 -7.44 2.84
CA GLU A 31 -5.51 -6.12 2.32
C GLU A 31 -6.26 -5.32 3.41
N GLU A 32 -5.52 -4.52 4.15
CA GLU A 32 -5.98 -3.18 4.53
C GLU A 32 -5.24 -2.23 3.59
N HIS A 33 -5.96 -1.58 2.70
CA HIS A 33 -5.43 -0.64 1.72
C HIS A 33 -4.71 0.51 2.45
N LYS A 34 -3.41 0.33 2.71
CA LYS A 34 -2.49 1.36 3.16
C LYS A 34 -1.53 1.58 2.02
N GLU A 35 -1.74 2.66 1.29
CA GLU A 35 -0.69 3.26 0.47
C GLU A 35 0.42 3.71 1.44
N ALA A 36 1.26 2.77 1.85
CA ALA A 36 2.44 3.03 2.64
C ALA A 36 3.55 3.37 1.65
N TYR A 37 3.70 4.67 1.38
CA TYR A 37 4.90 5.25 0.82
C TYR A 37 6.07 4.92 1.77
N GLN A 38 6.76 3.81 1.53
CA GLN A 38 7.98 3.44 2.25
C GLN A 38 9.13 4.28 1.70
N GLU A 39 9.17 5.56 2.07
CA GLU A 39 10.43 6.29 2.03
C GLU A 39 11.29 5.78 3.17
N THR A 40 12.37 5.07 2.82
CA THR A 40 13.47 4.75 3.71
C THR A 40 14.21 6.04 4.05
N PHE A 41 13.59 6.90 4.84
CA PHE A 41 14.33 7.91 5.55
C PHE A 41 15.03 7.25 6.72
N ASP A 42 16.35 7.40 6.74
CA ASP A 42 17.20 7.18 7.91
C ASP A 42 16.84 8.24 8.98
N LYS A 43 15.62 8.12 9.53
CA LYS A 43 15.05 9.04 10.51
C LYS A 43 15.40 8.50 11.89
N ASN A 44 16.21 9.26 12.61
CA ASN A 44 16.46 9.12 14.05
C ASN A 44 15.20 9.46 14.87
N VAL A 45 14.06 8.84 14.56
CA VAL A 45 12.83 8.95 15.34
C VAL A 45 12.74 7.76 16.27
N ALA A 46 12.24 7.98 17.49
CA ALA A 46 12.05 6.91 18.45
C ALA A 46 11.20 5.80 17.83
N LYS A 47 11.51 4.53 18.16
CA LYS A 47 10.86 3.31 17.59
C LYS A 47 9.32 3.27 17.71
N VAL A 48 8.73 4.21 18.44
CA VAL A 48 7.29 4.34 18.72
C VAL A 48 6.63 5.48 17.92
N TYR A 49 7.39 6.33 17.24
CA TYR A 49 6.84 7.43 16.44
C TYR A 49 6.24 6.87 15.14
N THR A 50 4.94 6.58 15.17
CA THR A 50 4.19 6.06 14.03
C THR A 50 3.56 7.23 13.28
N ILE A 51 4.08 7.52 12.09
CA ILE A 51 3.46 8.48 11.17
C ILE A 51 2.20 7.82 10.61
N LYS A 52 1.04 8.45 10.82
CA LYS A 52 -0.25 8.00 10.27
C LYS A 52 -0.87 9.13 9.48
N ALA A 53 -1.46 8.81 8.33
CA ALA A 53 -2.30 9.76 7.61
C ALA A 53 -3.55 10.05 8.44
N LEU A 54 -3.83 11.33 8.68
CA LEU A 54 -5.05 11.79 9.34
C LEU A 54 -6.08 12.13 8.27
N SER A 55 -7.25 11.51 8.32
CA SER A 55 -8.35 11.88 7.42
C SER A 55 -8.97 13.21 7.83
N ILE A 56 -9.22 14.10 6.87
CA ILE A 56 -9.96 15.34 7.11
C ILE A 56 -11.41 14.98 7.49
N PRO A 57 -11.94 15.50 8.62
CA PRO A 57 -13.32 15.25 9.02
C PRO A 57 -14.32 15.90 8.06
N GLU A 58 -15.47 15.26 7.86
CA GLU A 58 -16.54 15.73 6.96
C GLU A 58 -17.15 17.08 7.40
N ASN A 59 -17.06 17.40 8.70
CA ASN A 59 -17.56 18.64 9.26
C ASN A 59 -16.44 19.33 10.05
N ILE A 60 -15.97 20.46 9.53
CA ILE A 60 -14.90 21.24 10.12
C ILE A 60 -15.21 22.74 10.03
N ASP A 61 -15.06 23.40 11.17
CA ASP A 61 -15.21 24.84 11.31
C ASP A 61 -13.90 25.44 11.78
N PHE A 62 -13.55 26.60 11.24
CA PHE A 62 -12.45 27.43 11.71
C PHE A 62 -13.01 28.70 12.33
N ALA A 63 -12.80 28.87 13.63
CA ALA A 63 -13.34 29.99 14.40
C ALA A 63 -14.87 30.17 14.29
N GLY A 64 -15.60 29.07 14.09
CA GLY A 64 -17.07 29.08 13.95
C GLY A 64 -17.58 29.33 12.53
N GLU A 65 -16.68 29.41 11.53
CA GLU A 65 -17.02 29.50 10.11
C GLU A 65 -16.66 28.20 9.38
N SER A 66 -17.49 27.80 8.43
CA SER A 66 -17.25 26.59 7.64
C SER A 66 -16.01 26.77 6.74
N VAL A 67 -15.13 25.76 6.74
CA VAL A 67 -13.92 25.78 5.92
C VAL A 67 -14.25 25.40 4.47
N PRO A 68 -13.82 26.17 3.46
CA PRO A 68 -14.09 25.87 2.06
C PRO A 68 -13.16 24.77 1.53
N LEU A 69 -13.41 23.52 1.92
CA LEU A 69 -12.61 22.34 1.50
C LEU A 69 -12.67 22.03 0.00
N THR A 70 -13.56 22.71 -0.75
CA THR A 70 -13.59 22.63 -2.23
C THR A 70 -12.43 23.38 -2.89
N ASP A 71 -11.80 24.31 -2.17
CA ASP A 71 -10.59 24.99 -2.64
C ASP A 71 -9.38 24.06 -2.38
N PRO A 72 -8.69 23.61 -3.45
CA PRO A 72 -7.57 22.67 -3.31
C PRO A 72 -6.42 23.24 -2.47
N ASP A 73 -6.17 24.55 -2.52
CA ASP A 73 -5.10 25.18 -1.75
C ASP A 73 -5.42 25.14 -0.25
N ILE A 74 -6.69 25.33 0.11
CA ILE A 74 -7.15 25.26 1.50
C ILE A 74 -7.10 23.81 2.01
N HIS A 75 -7.51 22.85 1.18
CA HIS A 75 -7.45 21.43 1.49
C HIS A 75 -6.01 20.97 1.79
N GLU A 76 -5.05 21.31 0.92
CA GLU A 76 -3.64 20.96 1.11
C GLU A 76 -3.04 21.62 2.36
N ARG A 77 -3.38 22.90 2.60
CA ARG A 77 -2.93 23.62 3.80
C ARG A 77 -3.43 22.95 5.09
N LEU A 78 -4.69 22.51 5.10
CA LEU A 78 -5.26 21.84 6.26
C LEU A 78 -4.58 20.48 6.50
N ASP A 79 -4.41 19.67 5.45
CA ASP A 79 -3.76 18.36 5.54
C ASP A 79 -2.34 18.48 6.11
N ARG A 80 -1.55 19.42 5.59
CA ARG A 80 -0.19 19.69 6.09
C ARG A 80 -0.18 20.08 7.57
N GLU A 81 -1.12 20.91 7.99
CA GLU A 81 -1.15 21.42 9.36
C GLU A 81 -1.54 20.33 10.36
N LEU A 82 -2.41 19.40 9.97
CA LEU A 82 -2.74 18.21 10.77
C LEU A 82 -1.53 17.27 10.90
N LEU A 83 -0.75 17.09 9.85
CA LEU A 83 0.44 16.23 9.86
C LEU A 83 1.62 16.83 10.64
N VAL A 84 1.73 18.16 10.70
CA VAL A 84 2.85 18.85 11.38
C VAL A 84 2.56 19.11 12.87
N ASN A 85 1.30 19.38 13.24
CA ASN A 85 0.93 19.75 14.61
C ASN A 85 0.37 18.60 15.46
N THR A 86 0.37 17.37 14.95
CA THR A 86 -0.02 16.16 15.72
C THR A 86 1.21 15.41 16.22
#